data_AF-A0A7X3HGW3-F1
#
_entry.id   AF-A0A7X3HGW3-F1
#
_cell.length_a   1.000
_cell.length_b   1.000
_cell.length_c   1.000
_cell.angle_alpha   90.00
_cell.angle_beta   90.00
_cell.angle_gamma   90.00
#
_symmetry.space_group_name_H-M   'P 1'
#
loop_
_entity.id
_entity.type
_entity.pdbx_description
1 polymer ?
#
loop_
_entity_poly.entity_id
_entity_poly.type
_entity_poly.pdbx_seq_one_letter_code
_entity_poly.pdbx_strand_id
1 'polypeptide(L)'
;QAAAGAWITGRGWDQNDWAVTQFPTHQLLSAATPNNPVVLTRIDGHALLANAKAMQAAKITKATKDPKGGRILRDSNGEPTGVFIDNAMDLIGEAIPEPT
;
A
#
# COMPACT_ATOMS: atom_id res chain seq x y z
N GLN A 1 -5.81 12.12 -15.83
CA GLN A 1 -6.29 11.56 -14.55
C GLN A 1 -7.01 10.26 -14.86
N ALA A 2 -6.82 9.21 -14.05
CA ALA A 2 -7.57 7.97 -14.21
C ALA A 2 -9.06 8.20 -13.94
N ALA A 3 -9.93 7.38 -14.53
CA ALA A 3 -11.36 7.38 -14.17
C ALA A 3 -11.54 7.04 -12.68
N ALA A 4 -12.55 7.59 -12.02
CA ALA A 4 -12.82 7.27 -10.61
C ALA A 4 -13.01 5.75 -10.42
N GLY A 5 -12.43 5.20 -9.35
CA GLY A 5 -12.46 3.76 -9.06
C GLY A 5 -11.48 2.91 -9.86
N ALA A 6 -10.84 3.43 -10.91
CA ALA A 6 -9.80 2.72 -11.62
C ALA A 6 -8.55 2.54 -10.74
N TRP A 7 -7.95 1.35 -10.78
CA TRP A 7 -6.72 1.06 -10.08
C TRP A 7 -5.55 1.81 -10.69
N ILE A 8 -4.73 2.40 -9.83
CA ILE A 8 -3.48 3.04 -10.21
C ILE A 8 -2.35 2.22 -9.59
N THR A 9 -1.55 1.59 -10.43
CA THR A 9 -0.36 0.86 -10.01
C THR A 9 0.89 1.60 -10.49
N GLY A 10 1.97 1.50 -9.71
CA GLY A 10 3.24 2.11 -10.04
C GLY A 10 4.39 1.45 -9.30
N ARG A 11 5.62 1.75 -9.70
CA ARG A 11 6.83 1.22 -9.07
C ARG A 11 7.94 2.26 -9.07
N GLY A 12 8.87 2.14 -8.13
CA GLY A 12 10.16 2.80 -8.20
C GLY A 12 10.39 3.89 -7.16
N TRP A 13 9.55 4.00 -6.14
CA TRP A 13 9.88 4.83 -4.99
C TRP A 13 10.96 4.16 -4.14
N ASP A 14 11.85 4.96 -3.56
CA ASP A 14 12.79 4.56 -2.51
C ASP A 14 12.85 5.66 -1.46
N GLN A 15 12.48 5.33 -0.23
CA GLN A 15 12.54 6.26 0.89
C GLN A 15 13.99 6.60 1.29
N ASN A 16 14.96 5.77 0.89
CA ASN A 16 16.38 6.05 1.16
C ASN A 16 16.89 7.31 0.46
N ASP A 17 16.23 7.74 -0.62
CA ASP A 17 16.59 8.95 -1.37
C ASP A 17 15.96 10.22 -0.77
N TRP A 18 15.18 10.10 0.31
CA TRP A 18 14.48 11.21 0.94
C TRP A 18 15.20 11.72 2.18
N ALA A 19 14.94 12.98 2.56
CA ALA A 19 15.47 13.55 3.81
C ALA A 19 15.00 12.80 5.06
N VAL A 20 13.81 12.18 4.99
CA VAL A 20 13.27 11.28 6.01
C VAL A 20 13.24 9.88 5.44
N THR A 21 14.12 9.00 5.93
CA THR A 21 14.31 7.64 5.41
C THR A 21 13.39 6.59 6.04
N GLN A 22 12.46 7.04 6.88
CA GLN A 22 11.42 6.16 7.42
C GLN A 22 10.45 5.77 6.31
N PHE A 23 9.85 4.59 6.44
CA PHE A 23 8.78 4.19 5.53
C PHE A 23 7.65 5.24 5.53
N PRO A 24 7.09 5.56 4.35
CA PRO A 24 6.00 6.50 4.26
C PRO A 24 4.74 5.91 4.88
N THR A 25 3.75 6.78 5.08
CA THR A 25 2.42 6.39 5.50
C THR A 25 1.38 6.78 4.44
N HIS A 26 0.26 6.08 4.40
CA HIS A 26 -0.72 6.20 3.33
C HIS A 26 -1.44 7.54 3.29
N GLN A 27 -1.39 8.36 4.34
CA GLN A 27 -2.20 9.58 4.50
C GLN A 27 -2.03 10.54 3.33
N LEU A 28 -0.78 10.87 2.96
CA LEU A 28 -0.51 11.79 1.85
C LEU A 28 -0.98 11.22 0.51
N LEU A 29 -0.72 9.92 0.26
CA LEU A 29 -1.18 9.25 -0.95
C LEU A 29 -2.71 9.20 -1.02
N SER A 30 -3.37 8.94 0.11
CA SER A 30 -4.84 8.85 0.21
C SER A 30 -5.49 10.21 -0.01
N ALA A 31 -4.91 11.29 0.55
CA ALA A 31 -5.38 12.66 0.33
C ALA A 31 -5.23 13.09 -1.14
N ALA A 32 -4.15 12.67 -1.80
CA ALA A 32 -3.92 12.96 -3.22
C ALA A 32 -4.81 12.12 -4.17
N THR A 33 -5.27 10.95 -3.72
CA THR A 33 -6.00 9.98 -4.56
C THR A 33 -7.28 9.45 -3.88
N PRO A 34 -8.19 10.32 -3.43
CA PRO A 34 -9.33 9.93 -2.59
C PRO A 34 -10.34 9.01 -3.30
N ASN A 35 -10.35 9.04 -4.64
CA ASN A 35 -11.34 8.36 -5.48
C ASN A 35 -10.80 7.11 -6.18
N ASN A 36 -9.52 6.77 -6.00
CA ASN A 36 -8.86 5.70 -6.73
C ASN A 36 -8.07 4.81 -5.76
N PRO A 37 -8.19 3.48 -5.83
CA PRO A 37 -7.25 2.60 -5.15
C PRO A 37 -5.87 2.72 -5.81
N VAL A 38 -4.85 2.94 -4.99
CA VAL A 38 -3.46 3.14 -5.46
C VAL A 38 -2.52 2.20 -4.72
N VAL A 39 -1.63 1.56 -5.49
CA VAL A 39 -0.56 0.69 -5.00
C VAL A 39 0.74 1.07 -5.68
N LEU A 40 1.75 1.42 -4.90
CA LEU A 40 3.07 1.78 -5.39
C LEU A 40 4.10 0.80 -4.83
N THR A 41 4.77 0.04 -5.68
CA THR A 41 5.82 -0.91 -5.27
C THR A 41 7.16 -0.19 -5.13
N ARG A 42 7.91 -0.52 -4.09
CA ARG A 42 9.26 -0.01 -3.83
C ARG A 42 10.22 -0.46 -4.93
N ILE A 43 11.32 0.28 -5.11
CA ILE A 43 12.34 -0.01 -6.13
C ILE A 43 12.94 -1.42 -6.06
N ASP A 44 13.08 -1.99 -4.86
CA ASP A 44 13.63 -3.33 -4.64
C ASP A 44 12.58 -4.45 -4.81
N GLY A 45 11.30 -4.11 -4.89
CA GLY A 45 10.20 -5.09 -4.97
C GLY A 45 9.82 -5.75 -3.65
N HIS A 46 10.41 -5.37 -2.51
CA HIS A 46 10.19 -6.00 -1.20
C HIS A 46 9.21 -5.24 -0.30
N ALA A 47 8.65 -4.13 -0.80
CA ALA A 47 7.57 -3.42 -0.14
C ALA A 47 6.62 -2.79 -1.15
N LEU A 48 5.38 -2.54 -0.73
CA LEU A 48 4.46 -1.64 -1.41
C LEU A 48 3.85 -0.64 -0.43
N LEU A 49 3.43 0.52 -0.97
CA LEU A 49 2.60 1.50 -0.31
C LEU A 49 1.20 1.48 -0.96
N ALA A 50 0.20 1.10 -0.18
CA ALA A 50 -1.21 1.12 -0.55
C ALA A 50 -1.93 2.31 0.11
N ASN A 51 -2.78 3.00 -0.64
CA ASN A 51 -3.63 4.05 -0.07
C ASN A 51 -4.84 3.47 0.69
N ALA A 52 -5.61 4.34 1.35
CA ALA A 52 -6.80 3.92 2.10
C ALA A 52 -7.83 3.17 1.23
N LYS A 53 -8.01 3.58 -0.03
CA LYS A 53 -8.94 2.94 -0.95
C LYS A 53 -8.49 1.55 -1.39
N ALA A 54 -7.20 1.35 -1.65
CA ALA A 54 -6.63 0.05 -1.96
C ALA A 54 -6.74 -0.90 -0.76
N MET A 55 -6.40 -0.42 0.45
CA MET A 55 -6.58 -1.20 1.68
C MET A 55 -8.06 -1.56 1.93
N GLN A 56 -8.99 -0.64 1.66
CA GLN A 56 -10.43 -0.90 1.75
C GLN A 56 -10.87 -2.00 0.76
N ALA A 57 -10.42 -1.94 -0.50
CA ALA A 57 -10.73 -2.94 -1.51
C ALA A 57 -10.18 -4.33 -1.13
N ALA A 58 -8.98 -4.36 -0.54
CA ALA A 58 -8.32 -5.54 0.01
C ALA A 58 -8.85 -6.00 1.37
N LYS A 59 -9.87 -5.32 1.93
CA LYS A 59 -10.46 -5.63 3.25
C LYS A 59 -9.43 -5.66 4.39
N ILE A 60 -8.39 -4.84 4.29
CA ILE A 60 -7.38 -4.69 5.33
C ILE A 60 -7.98 -3.91 6.49
N THR A 61 -7.77 -4.42 7.71
CA THR A 61 -8.20 -3.79 8.95
C THR A 61 -7.07 -3.91 9.99
N LYS A 62 -7.21 -3.19 11.11
CA LYS A 62 -6.35 -3.38 12.29
C LYS A 62 -6.27 -4.84 12.79
N ALA A 63 -7.31 -5.64 12.55
CA ALA A 63 -7.35 -7.05 12.93
C ALA A 63 -6.69 -7.99 11.91
N THR A 64 -6.35 -7.50 10.71
CA THR A 64 -5.66 -8.30 9.69
C THR A 64 -4.30 -8.71 10.23
N LYS A 65 -4.04 -10.02 10.24
CA LYS A 65 -2.78 -10.59 10.75
C LYS A 65 -1.69 -10.52 9.70
N ASP A 66 -0.45 -10.48 10.16
CA ASP A 66 0.70 -10.65 9.27
C ASP A 66 0.72 -12.09 8.72
N PRO A 67 0.91 -12.28 7.41
CA PRO A 67 1.09 -13.61 6.84
C PRO A 67 2.49 -14.14 7.17
N LYS A 68 2.68 -15.45 7.04
CA LYS A 68 4.01 -16.04 7.19
C LYS A 68 4.96 -15.45 6.16
N GLY A 69 6.11 -14.94 6.59
CA GLY A 69 7.12 -14.35 5.70
C GLY A 69 6.76 -12.96 5.18
N GLY A 70 5.80 -12.27 5.79
CA GLY A 70 5.45 -10.90 5.45
C GLY A 70 5.10 -10.08 6.70
N ARG A 71 5.04 -8.77 6.55
CA ARG A 71 4.68 -7.86 7.64
C ARG A 71 3.84 -6.69 7.15
N ILE A 72 2.78 -6.37 7.87
CA ILE A 72 2.04 -5.12 7.73
C ILE A 72 2.64 -4.12 8.72
N LEU A 73 3.19 -3.02 8.24
CA LEU A 73 3.64 -1.95 9.13
C LEU A 73 2.43 -1.26 9.74
N ARG A 74 2.47 -1.07 11.06
CA ARG A 74 1.40 -0.46 11.84
C ARG A 74 1.93 0.72 12.64
N ASP A 75 1.09 1.72 12.85
CA ASP A 75 1.40 2.87 13.69
C ASP A 75 1.28 2.52 15.20
N SER A 76 1.47 3.53 16.06
CA SER A 76 1.37 3.37 17.52
C SER A 76 -0.02 2.93 18.01
N ASN A 77 -1.06 3.15 17.20
CA ASN A 77 -2.43 2.73 17.49
C ASN A 77 -2.74 1.34 16.95
N GLY A 78 -1.80 0.71 16.23
CA GLY A 78 -1.99 -0.57 15.56
C GLY A 78 -2.72 -0.45 14.22
N GLU A 79 -2.93 0.76 13.70
CA GLU A 79 -3.53 0.95 12.38
C GLU A 79 -2.50 0.65 11.28
N PRO A 80 -2.87 -0.06 10.20
CA PRO A 80 -2.00 -0.28 9.06
C PRO A 80 -1.54 1.06 8.46
N THR A 81 -0.23 1.25 8.32
CA THR A 81 0.33 2.49 7.75
C THR A 81 0.15 2.56 6.24
N GLY A 82 -0.27 1.47 5.60
CA GLY A 82 -0.29 1.28 4.15
C GLY A 82 0.97 0.63 3.59
N VAL A 83 1.98 0.36 4.41
CA VAL A 83 3.19 -0.35 3.96
C VAL A 83 3.11 -1.84 4.26
N PHE A 84 3.28 -2.65 3.21
CA PHE A 84 3.24 -4.10 3.25
C PHE A 84 4.57 -4.64 2.73
N ILE A 85 5.18 -5.55 3.47
CA ILE A 85 6.53 -6.09 3.22
C ILE A 85 6.43 -7.57 2.85
N ASP A 86 7.18 -7.98 1.83
CA ASP A 86 7.29 -9.35 1.32
C ASP A 86 5.90 -9.99 1.12
N ASN A 87 5.61 -11.15 1.72
CA ASN A 87 4.35 -11.87 1.50
C ASN A 87 3.10 -11.10 1.97
N ALA A 88 3.24 -10.01 2.72
CA ALA A 88 2.10 -9.15 3.05
C ALA A 88 1.63 -8.33 1.84
N MET A 89 2.46 -8.18 0.82
CA MET A 89 2.11 -7.51 -0.44
C MET A 89 0.97 -8.23 -1.17
N ASP A 90 0.91 -9.56 -1.08
CA ASP A 90 -0.11 -10.38 -1.73
C ASP A 90 -1.52 -10.05 -1.23
N LEU A 91 -1.67 -9.68 0.05
CA LEU A 91 -2.94 -9.24 0.61
C LEU A 91 -3.56 -8.05 -0.13
N ILE A 92 -2.71 -7.18 -0.69
CA ILE A 92 -3.15 -6.06 -1.53
C ILE A 92 -3.25 -6.48 -2.99
N GLY A 93 -2.30 -7.27 -3.48
CA GLY A 93 -2.25 -7.75 -4.86
C GLY A 93 -3.50 -8.51 -5.29
N GLU A 94 -4.05 -9.36 -4.42
CA GLU A 94 -5.28 -10.14 -4.66
C GLU A 94 -6.53 -9.27 -4.90
N ALA A 95 -6.52 -8.01 -4.47
CA ALA A 95 -7.63 -7.09 -4.68
C ALA A 95 -7.57 -6.35 -6.02
N ILE A 96 -6.41 -6.38 -6.71
CA ILE A 96 -6.20 -5.73 -7.99
C ILE A 96 -6.90 -6.58 -9.08
N PRO A 97 -7.84 -6.03 -9.86
CA PRO A 97 -8.49 -6.75 -10.95
C PRO A 97 -7.46 -7.19 -11.99
N GLU A 98 -7.70 -8.34 -12.62
CA GLU A 98 -6.91 -8.75 -13.77
C GLU A 98 -7.02 -7.72 -14.91
N PRO A 99 -5.93 -7.44 -15.63
CA PRO A 99 -5.98 -6.64 -16.85
C PRO A 99 -6.93 -7.28 -17.85
N THR A 100 -7.82 -6.49 -18.43
CA THR A 100 -8.69 -6.90 -19.55
C THR A 100 -8.03 -6.70 -20.91
#